data_AF-A0A317ZH50-F1
#
_entry.id   AF-A0A317ZH50-F1
#
_cell.length_a   1.000
_cell.length_b   1.000
_cell.length_c   1.000
_cell.angle_alpha   90.00
_cell.angle_beta   90.00
_cell.angle_gamma   90.00
#
_symmetry.space_group_name_H-M   'P 1'
#
loop_
_entity.id
_entity.type
_entity.pdbx_description
1 polymer ?
#
loop_
_entity_poly.entity_id
_entity_poly.type
_entity_poly.pdbx_seq_one_letter_code
_entity_poly.pdbx_strand_id
1 'polypeptide(L)'
;MAASHGDTNFDLISNIQTLMKFPRFRLFTLFTALAFPGAIQAADSESKVELVRVAYEARQIEGWTVHVDATLLRGKHQDTGDLALRILGQRLHEIALKLPEEPVAQLRKTPIFLDRNHPLGNNHYHPDKDWLVERGYDPALARAVQITRAETLIREAKRHDSVSVMLHELAHAYHDQFLGFDHPDILAAYKEFCDSRKFDRVALFNGRQTPHYGLTDHKEYFAEMTETFFVGNNYYPFNHYQLYHEHRQSYELIARIWGAELNPPQTDEFYQPSILDLRIMANLKSQRGEFEEALKMVEQAQARSSDAEGRLASLSELIKERRAEAESAQKPVTQHSCCGHKPAASVKP
;
A
#
# COMPACT_ATOMS: atom_id res chain seq x y z
N MET A 1 41.36 12.50 21.78
CA MET A 1 41.74 11.32 20.98
C MET A 1 40.98 10.13 21.55
N ALA A 2 39.92 9.72 20.86
CA ALA A 2 39.05 8.63 21.25
C ALA A 2 39.13 7.52 20.21
N ALA A 3 39.03 6.29 20.71
CA ALA A 3 39.22 5.03 20.03
C ALA A 3 38.04 4.63 19.13
N SER A 4 38.33 3.65 18.30
CA SER A 4 37.54 3.11 17.20
C SER A 4 36.81 1.80 17.55
N HIS A 5 35.83 1.48 16.69
CA HIS A 5 35.20 0.19 16.39
C HIS A 5 33.99 -0.26 17.21
N GLY A 6 32.89 -0.50 16.48
CA GLY A 6 31.66 -1.11 16.97
C GLY A 6 30.48 -0.85 16.03
N ASP A 7 30.54 -1.36 14.80
CA ASP A 7 29.42 -1.43 13.85
C ASP A 7 28.24 -2.23 14.42
N THR A 8 27.00 -1.77 14.20
CA THR A 8 25.84 -2.63 13.93
C THR A 8 24.74 -1.88 13.16
N ASN A 9 24.61 -2.25 11.89
CA ASN A 9 23.47 -2.25 10.96
C ASN A 9 22.14 -1.57 11.38
N PHE A 10 21.75 -0.56 10.58
CA PHE A 10 20.36 -0.16 10.37
C PHE A 10 20.07 -0.14 8.86
N ASP A 11 19.88 -1.32 8.28
CA ASP A 11 19.20 -1.50 6.99
C ASP A 11 17.73 -1.80 7.27
N LEU A 12 16.91 -0.75 7.37
CA LEU A 12 15.46 -0.82 7.22
C LEU A 12 15.12 -0.06 5.94
N ILE A 13 14.37 -0.69 5.04
CA ILE A 13 14.00 -0.26 3.68
C ILE A 13 14.92 -0.86 2.59
N SER A 14 14.92 -2.19 2.50
CA SER A 14 15.04 -2.91 1.24
C SER A 14 14.60 -4.35 1.45
N ASN A 15 13.41 -4.72 0.96
CA ASN A 15 13.01 -6.07 0.49
C ASN A 15 11.47 -6.23 0.49
N ILE A 16 10.79 -5.49 -0.38
CA ILE A 16 9.44 -5.85 -0.88
C ILE A 16 9.59 -6.29 -2.35
N GLN A 17 10.49 -7.23 -2.60
CA GLN A 17 10.66 -7.87 -3.91
C GLN A 17 10.93 -9.36 -3.70
N THR A 18 9.87 -10.16 -3.60
CA THR A 18 9.91 -11.61 -3.89
C THR A 18 8.50 -12.03 -4.34
N LEU A 19 8.21 -11.88 -5.64
CA LEU A 19 8.00 -13.00 -6.58
C LEU A 19 6.65 -13.73 -6.44
N MET A 20 5.58 -13.12 -6.98
CA MET A 20 4.57 -13.88 -7.73
C MET A 20 5.01 -13.96 -9.20
N LYS A 21 5.78 -14.99 -9.55
CA LYS A 21 6.02 -15.37 -10.94
C LYS A 21 5.86 -16.88 -11.07
N PHE A 22 4.74 -17.33 -11.64
CA PHE A 22 4.56 -18.71 -12.09
C PHE A 22 5.03 -18.82 -13.55
N PRO A 23 5.88 -19.80 -13.93
CA PRO A 23 6.34 -19.92 -15.30
C PRO A 23 5.30 -20.62 -16.18
N ARG A 24 5.18 -20.11 -17.41
CA ARG A 24 4.42 -20.66 -18.53
C ARG A 24 4.99 -22.00 -18.96
N PHE A 25 4.16 -23.04 -19.09
CA PHE A 25 4.53 -24.30 -19.73
C PHE A 25 4.86 -24.06 -21.22
N ARG A 26 6.03 -24.53 -21.67
CA ARG A 26 6.29 -24.88 -23.07
C ARG A 26 6.78 -26.32 -23.16
N LEU A 27 6.18 -27.02 -24.11
CA LEU A 27 6.29 -28.43 -24.42
C LEU A 27 7.54 -28.74 -25.28
N PHE A 28 7.96 -30.01 -25.22
CA PHE A 28 8.81 -30.77 -26.16
C PHE A 28 10.33 -30.57 -26.13
N THR A 29 11.04 -31.55 -25.53
CA THR A 29 12.23 -32.16 -26.15
C THR A 29 12.33 -33.65 -25.81
N LEU A 30 12.82 -34.39 -26.79
CA LEU A 30 12.80 -35.83 -27.03
C LEU A 30 13.79 -36.64 -26.16
N PHE A 31 13.44 -37.91 -25.94
CA PHE A 31 14.20 -38.99 -25.30
C PHE A 31 15.64 -39.18 -25.84
N THR A 32 16.59 -39.45 -24.93
CA THR A 32 17.61 -40.50 -25.14
C THR A 32 18.02 -41.08 -23.80
N ALA A 33 17.71 -42.36 -23.59
CA ALA A 33 18.04 -43.13 -22.40
C ALA A 33 19.42 -43.78 -22.57
N LEU A 34 20.33 -43.52 -21.63
CA LEU A 34 21.56 -44.30 -21.42
C LEU A 34 21.53 -44.81 -19.98
N ALA A 35 21.31 -46.11 -19.84
CA ALA A 35 21.22 -46.81 -18.58
C ALA A 35 22.60 -46.97 -17.93
N PHE A 36 22.76 -46.46 -16.71
CA PHE A 36 23.82 -46.83 -15.79
C PHE A 36 23.17 -47.43 -14.53
N PRO A 37 23.43 -48.69 -14.16
CA PRO A 37 22.93 -49.26 -12.92
C PRO A 37 23.87 -48.85 -11.77
N GLY A 38 23.69 -47.64 -11.26
CA GLY A 38 24.24 -47.21 -9.98
C GLY A 38 23.10 -47.01 -9.02
N ALA A 39 23.01 -47.84 -7.98
CA ALA A 39 22.05 -47.68 -6.90
C ALA A 39 22.31 -46.35 -6.18
N ILE A 40 21.63 -45.29 -6.62
CA ILE A 40 21.45 -44.08 -5.82
C ILE A 40 20.36 -44.44 -4.82
N GLN A 41 20.79 -44.76 -3.61
CA GLN A 41 19.92 -44.79 -2.46
C GLN A 41 19.49 -43.33 -2.24
N ALA A 42 18.34 -42.96 -2.80
CA ALA A 42 17.67 -41.72 -2.48
C ALA A 42 17.29 -41.81 -1.01
N ALA A 43 18.14 -41.25 -0.16
CA ALA A 43 17.74 -40.89 1.19
C ALA A 43 16.74 -39.74 1.01
N ASP A 44 15.47 -40.09 0.89
CA ASP A 44 14.37 -39.16 1.15
C ASP A 44 14.43 -38.81 2.64
N SER A 45 15.33 -37.88 2.97
CA SER A 45 15.16 -37.10 4.19
C SER A 45 14.05 -36.10 3.90
N GLU A 46 12.80 -36.54 3.98
CA GLU A 46 11.68 -35.65 4.21
C GLU A 46 11.99 -34.92 5.53
N SER A 47 12.60 -33.75 5.45
CA SER A 47 12.69 -32.84 6.58
C SER A 47 11.24 -32.49 6.93
N LYS A 48 10.67 -33.15 7.94
CA LYS A 48 9.39 -32.77 8.53
C LYS A 48 9.50 -31.30 8.90
N VAL A 49 8.88 -30.43 8.12
CA VAL A 49 8.77 -29.01 8.44
C VAL A 49 7.96 -28.96 9.74
N GLU A 50 8.60 -28.50 10.82
CA GLU A 50 7.92 -28.36 12.11
C GLU A 50 6.84 -27.31 11.96
N LEU A 51 5.58 -27.74 11.98
CA LEU A 51 4.42 -26.86 11.82
C LEU A 51 4.42 -25.84 12.95
N VAL A 52 4.47 -24.56 12.58
CA VAL A 52 4.28 -23.46 13.53
C VAL A 52 2.82 -23.47 13.97
N ARG A 53 2.54 -24.07 15.11
CA ARG A 53 1.19 -24.13 15.70
C ARG A 53 1.06 -23.16 16.85
N VAL A 54 0.09 -22.27 16.76
CA VAL A 54 -0.29 -21.34 17.82
C VAL A 54 -1.56 -21.88 18.47
N ALA A 55 -1.62 -21.84 19.80
CA ALA A 55 -2.84 -22.19 20.52
C ALA A 55 -3.77 -20.97 20.53
N TYR A 56 -4.92 -21.07 19.88
CA TYR A 56 -5.89 -19.99 19.78
C TYR A 56 -7.10 -20.17 20.71
N GLU A 57 -7.65 -19.05 21.17
CA GLU A 57 -8.98 -18.99 21.75
C GLU A 57 -9.88 -18.06 20.93
N ALA A 58 -11.09 -18.51 20.64
CA ALA A 58 -12.06 -17.69 19.92
C ALA A 58 -12.68 -16.62 20.84
N ARG A 59 -12.89 -15.43 20.28
CA ARG A 59 -13.61 -14.30 20.85
C ARG A 59 -14.54 -13.72 19.80
N GLN A 60 -15.68 -13.16 20.22
CA GLN A 60 -16.58 -12.43 19.35
C GLN A 60 -16.32 -10.93 19.52
N ILE A 61 -15.99 -10.24 18.42
CA ILE A 61 -15.64 -8.81 18.43
C ILE A 61 -16.34 -8.14 17.25
N GLU A 62 -17.22 -7.17 17.52
CA GLU A 62 -18.00 -6.43 16.51
C GLU A 62 -18.76 -7.33 15.49
N GLY A 63 -19.04 -8.58 15.88
CA GLY A 63 -19.68 -9.60 15.04
C GLY A 63 -18.73 -10.50 14.22
N TRP A 64 -17.41 -10.31 14.34
CA TRP A 64 -16.40 -11.23 13.79
C TRP A 64 -15.97 -12.27 14.81
N THR A 65 -15.66 -13.47 14.30
CA THR A 65 -14.93 -14.48 15.07
C THR A 65 -13.44 -14.21 15.00
N VAL A 66 -12.84 -13.86 16.13
CA VAL A 66 -11.41 -13.57 16.26
C VAL A 66 -10.74 -14.70 17.07
N HIS A 67 -9.80 -15.40 16.45
CA HIS A 67 -8.94 -16.41 17.06
C HIS A 67 -7.68 -15.73 17.61
N VAL A 68 -7.60 -15.63 18.94
CA VAL A 68 -6.53 -14.90 19.62
C VAL A 68 -5.51 -15.88 20.16
N ASP A 69 -4.22 -15.64 19.87
CA ASP A 69 -3.10 -16.37 20.49
C ASP A 69 -3.29 -16.35 22.01
N ALA A 70 -3.40 -17.52 22.62
CA ALA A 70 -3.74 -17.67 24.03
C ALA A 70 -2.71 -17.02 24.96
N THR A 71 -1.48 -16.80 24.49
CA THR A 71 -0.45 -16.06 25.24
C THR A 71 -0.74 -14.55 25.36
N LEU A 72 -1.60 -13.99 24.49
CA LEU A 72 -2.09 -12.62 24.59
C LEU A 72 -3.24 -12.47 25.59
N LEU A 73 -3.87 -13.57 26.02
CA LEU A 73 -5.03 -13.52 26.90
C LEU A 73 -4.69 -13.71 28.38
N ARG A 74 -3.44 -14.10 28.68
CA ARG A 74 -2.98 -14.39 30.04
C ARG A 74 -1.46 -14.29 30.16
N GLY A 75 -1.00 -14.00 31.37
CA GLY A 75 0.43 -13.99 31.70
C GLY A 75 1.13 -12.73 31.16
N LYS A 76 2.41 -12.87 30.80
CA LYS A 76 3.31 -11.72 30.54
C LYS A 76 2.83 -10.78 29.42
N HIS A 77 2.06 -11.26 28.45
CA HIS A 77 1.65 -10.48 27.28
C HIS A 77 0.18 -10.05 27.31
N GLN A 78 -0.49 -10.20 28.47
CA GLN A 78 -1.89 -9.85 28.62
C GLN A 78 -2.17 -8.38 28.30
N ASP A 79 -1.38 -7.45 28.82
CA ASP A 79 -1.58 -6.01 28.56
C ASP A 79 -1.45 -5.67 27.06
N THR A 80 -0.54 -6.33 26.34
CA THR A 80 -0.40 -6.21 24.89
C THR A 80 -1.64 -6.75 24.19
N GLY A 81 -2.13 -7.91 24.60
CA GLY A 81 -3.36 -8.51 24.07
C GLY A 81 -4.58 -7.63 24.29
N ASP A 82 -4.78 -7.14 25.51
CA ASP A 82 -5.92 -6.29 25.89
C ASP A 82 -5.94 -4.97 25.10
N LEU A 83 -4.77 -4.37 24.85
CA LEU A 83 -4.69 -3.18 23.99
C LEU A 83 -4.92 -3.52 22.51
N ALA A 84 -4.32 -4.59 22.01
CA ALA A 84 -4.49 -5.02 20.62
C ALA A 84 -5.95 -5.36 20.30
N LEU A 85 -6.66 -6.05 21.20
CA LEU A 85 -8.06 -6.41 21.04
C LEU A 85 -8.98 -5.18 21.05
N ARG A 86 -8.70 -4.17 21.90
CA ARG A 86 -9.44 -2.90 21.87
C ARG A 86 -9.25 -2.15 20.55
N ILE A 87 -8.02 -2.09 20.06
CA ILE A 87 -7.71 -1.46 18.76
C ILE A 87 -8.37 -2.23 17.63
N LEU A 88 -8.29 -3.56 17.63
CA LEU A 88 -8.95 -4.40 16.62
C LEU A 88 -10.46 -4.18 16.62
N GLY A 89 -11.09 -4.16 17.81
CA GLY A 89 -12.51 -3.85 17.96
C GLY A 89 -12.86 -2.50 17.37
N GLN A 90 -12.09 -1.45 17.66
CA GLN A 90 -12.30 -0.13 17.05
C GLN A 90 -12.23 -0.20 15.51
N ARG A 91 -11.21 -0.86 14.93
CA ARG A 91 -11.06 -0.94 13.46
C ARG A 91 -12.20 -1.72 12.81
N LEU A 92 -12.65 -2.81 13.42
CA LEU A 92 -13.79 -3.58 12.93
C LEU A 92 -15.10 -2.79 13.03
N HIS A 93 -15.27 -2.03 14.11
CA HIS A 93 -16.41 -1.14 14.29
C HIS A 93 -16.46 -0.05 13.22
N GLU A 94 -15.32 0.61 12.95
CA GLU A 94 -15.20 1.61 11.89
C GLU A 94 -15.54 1.04 10.51
N ILE A 95 -15.11 -0.18 10.21
CA ILE A 95 -15.47 -0.88 8.96
C ILE A 95 -16.97 -1.12 8.90
N ALA A 96 -17.58 -1.62 9.98
CA ALA A 96 -19.01 -1.88 10.05
C ALA A 96 -19.87 -0.60 9.88
N LEU A 97 -19.36 0.57 10.29
CA LEU A 97 -20.03 1.85 10.10
C LEU A 97 -19.91 2.41 8.68
N LYS A 98 -18.81 2.10 7.98
CA LYS A 98 -18.49 2.71 6.68
C LYS A 98 -18.99 1.90 5.49
N LEU A 99 -19.04 0.58 5.62
CA LEU A 99 -19.49 -0.29 4.55
C LEU A 99 -21.01 -0.55 4.65
N PRO A 100 -21.69 -0.82 3.52
CA PRO A 100 -23.08 -1.24 3.55
C PRO A 100 -23.29 -2.55 4.34
N GLU A 101 -24.49 -2.71 4.92
CA GLU A 101 -24.79 -3.78 5.88
C GLU A 101 -24.58 -5.20 5.30
N GLU A 102 -24.96 -5.39 4.04
CA GLU A 102 -24.90 -6.71 3.39
C GLU A 102 -23.45 -7.19 3.18
N PRO A 103 -22.52 -6.40 2.61
CA PRO A 103 -21.10 -6.73 2.62
C PRO A 103 -20.51 -6.93 4.02
N VAL A 104 -20.90 -6.14 5.03
CA VAL A 104 -20.42 -6.33 6.41
C VAL A 104 -20.87 -7.70 6.95
N ALA A 105 -22.11 -8.11 6.69
CA ALA A 105 -22.61 -9.42 7.08
C ALA A 105 -21.85 -10.57 6.40
N GLN A 106 -21.38 -10.37 5.16
CA GLN A 106 -20.50 -11.31 4.46
C GLN A 106 -19.11 -11.34 5.08
N LEU A 107 -18.48 -10.18 5.29
CA LEU A 107 -17.14 -10.06 5.89
C LEU A 107 -17.04 -10.64 7.30
N ARG A 108 -18.11 -10.59 8.09
CA ARG A 108 -18.17 -11.20 9.43
C ARG A 108 -18.03 -12.73 9.42
N LYS A 109 -18.24 -13.38 8.27
CA LYS A 109 -18.02 -14.82 8.08
C LYS A 109 -16.53 -15.16 7.93
N THR A 110 -15.69 -14.18 7.60
CA THR A 110 -14.24 -14.36 7.47
C THR A 110 -13.61 -14.40 8.86
N PRO A 111 -12.95 -15.51 9.24
CA PRO A 111 -12.23 -15.59 10.51
C PRO A 111 -11.05 -14.62 10.53
N ILE A 112 -10.74 -14.09 11.71
CA ILE A 112 -9.55 -13.26 11.93
C ILE A 112 -8.66 -13.94 12.95
N PHE A 113 -7.37 -14.08 12.67
CA PHE A 113 -6.37 -14.58 13.60
C PHE A 113 -5.51 -13.43 14.11
N LEU A 114 -5.30 -13.35 15.42
CA LEU A 114 -4.44 -12.38 16.07
C LEU A 114 -3.30 -13.11 16.79
N ASP A 115 -2.10 -12.98 16.25
CA ASP A 115 -0.90 -13.60 16.79
C ASP A 115 -0.10 -12.63 17.65
N ARG A 116 0.59 -13.17 18.65
CA ARG A 116 1.60 -12.39 19.37
C ARG A 116 2.79 -12.06 18.46
N ASN A 117 3.36 -13.08 17.82
CA ASN A 117 4.52 -12.94 16.94
C ASN A 117 4.67 -14.16 16.00
N HIS A 118 4.05 -14.11 14.82
CA HIS A 118 4.11 -15.17 13.81
C HIS A 118 5.30 -14.95 12.83
N PRO A 119 5.95 -16.04 12.35
CA PRO A 119 7.11 -15.94 11.45
C PRO A 119 6.81 -15.36 10.06
N LEU A 120 5.56 -15.45 9.58
CA LEU A 120 5.14 -14.91 8.28
C LEU A 120 5.38 -13.40 8.10
N GLY A 121 5.48 -12.65 9.20
CA GLY A 121 5.96 -11.29 9.14
C GLY A 121 4.87 -10.22 9.02
N ASN A 122 4.30 -10.07 7.83
CA ASN A 122 3.28 -9.06 7.53
C ASN A 122 1.88 -9.61 7.81
N ASN A 123 0.86 -8.74 7.78
CA ASN A 123 -0.52 -9.21 7.86
C ASN A 123 -0.95 -9.72 6.48
N HIS A 124 -1.83 -10.73 6.45
CA HIS A 124 -2.21 -11.40 5.22
C HIS A 124 -3.61 -12.00 5.29
N TYR A 125 -4.35 -11.91 4.19
CA TYR A 125 -5.37 -12.88 3.84
C TYR A 125 -4.74 -14.13 3.20
N HIS A 126 -5.16 -15.32 3.61
CA HIS A 126 -4.63 -16.60 3.11
C HIS A 126 -5.62 -17.30 2.17
N PRO A 127 -5.58 -17.10 0.85
CA PRO A 127 -6.53 -17.74 -0.07
C PRO A 127 -6.28 -19.25 -0.23
N ASP A 128 -5.01 -19.69 -0.09
CA ASP A 128 -4.57 -21.02 -0.49
C ASP A 128 -4.09 -21.85 0.71
N LYS A 129 -4.78 -22.96 0.95
CA LYS A 129 -4.44 -23.92 2.01
C LYS A 129 -3.18 -24.72 1.68
N ASP A 130 -2.98 -25.07 0.41
CA ASP A 130 -1.87 -25.93 0.00
C ASP A 130 -0.55 -25.17 0.16
N TRP A 131 -0.54 -23.87 -0.19
CA TRP A 131 0.60 -22.98 0.06
C TRP A 131 1.00 -22.92 1.54
N LEU A 132 0.03 -22.91 2.46
CA LEU A 132 0.29 -22.93 3.91
C LEU A 132 0.96 -24.25 4.31
N VAL A 133 0.44 -25.38 3.85
CA VAL A 133 0.98 -26.72 4.14
C VAL A 133 2.39 -26.88 3.60
N GLU A 134 2.62 -26.51 2.33
CA GLU A 134 3.93 -26.60 1.66
C GLU A 134 5.02 -25.82 2.38
N ARG A 135 4.65 -24.74 3.07
CA ARG A 135 5.58 -23.89 3.83
C ARG A 135 5.61 -24.17 5.32
N GLY A 136 4.89 -25.20 5.79
CA GLY A 136 4.86 -25.59 7.20
C GLY A 136 4.10 -24.65 8.12
N TYR A 137 3.11 -23.93 7.59
CA TYR A 137 2.18 -23.13 8.37
C TYR A 137 0.88 -23.88 8.66
N ASP A 138 0.12 -23.39 9.64
CA ASP A 138 -1.13 -24.02 10.04
C ASP A 138 -2.20 -23.90 8.92
N PRO A 139 -2.70 -25.01 8.35
CA PRO A 139 -3.76 -24.96 7.34
C PRO A 139 -5.09 -24.40 7.85
N ALA A 140 -5.28 -24.26 9.17
CA ALA A 140 -6.44 -23.59 9.75
C ALA A 140 -6.50 -22.08 9.44
N LEU A 141 -5.38 -21.48 9.01
CA LEU A 141 -5.32 -20.09 8.57
C LEU A 141 -5.94 -19.87 7.18
N ALA A 142 -6.23 -20.94 6.43
CA ALA A 142 -6.80 -20.82 5.09
C ALA A 142 -8.17 -20.11 5.12
N ARG A 143 -8.37 -19.22 4.14
CA ARG A 143 -9.53 -18.34 3.98
C ARG A 143 -9.79 -17.44 5.19
N ALA A 144 -8.74 -17.07 5.91
CA ALA A 144 -8.80 -16.16 7.05
C ALA A 144 -7.85 -14.97 6.88
N VAL A 145 -8.15 -13.90 7.60
CA VAL A 145 -7.25 -12.75 7.76
C VAL A 145 -6.36 -13.01 8.98
N GLN A 146 -5.05 -12.84 8.83
CA GLN A 146 -4.08 -13.00 9.90
C GLN A 146 -3.37 -11.68 10.22
N ILE A 147 -3.51 -11.23 11.46
CA ILE A 147 -2.69 -10.20 12.08
C ILE A 147 -1.52 -10.92 12.76
N THR A 148 -0.37 -10.94 12.10
CA THR A 148 0.77 -11.78 12.51
C THR A 148 1.48 -11.25 13.75
N ARG A 149 1.28 -9.98 14.12
CA ARG A 149 1.89 -9.36 15.31
C ARG A 149 0.96 -8.34 15.96
N ALA A 150 0.49 -8.63 17.16
CA ALA A 150 -0.29 -7.71 17.99
C ALA A 150 0.42 -6.36 18.21
N GLU A 151 1.74 -6.37 18.40
CA GLU A 151 2.51 -5.12 18.56
C GLU A 151 2.54 -4.26 17.30
N THR A 152 2.50 -4.86 16.11
CA THR A 152 2.40 -4.12 14.85
C THR A 152 1.06 -3.41 14.78
N LEU A 153 -0.05 -4.08 15.10
CA LEU A 153 -1.37 -3.44 15.17
C LEU A 153 -1.38 -2.23 16.12
N ILE A 154 -0.78 -2.37 17.30
CA ILE A 154 -0.67 -1.29 18.29
C ILE A 154 0.18 -0.14 17.77
N ARG A 155 1.33 -0.44 17.16
CA ARG A 155 2.24 0.55 16.61
C ARG A 155 1.56 1.34 15.48
N GLU A 156 0.93 0.65 14.54
CA GLU A 156 0.23 1.30 13.43
C GLU A 156 -0.90 2.19 13.95
N ALA A 157 -1.68 1.74 14.94
CA ALA A 157 -2.75 2.57 15.51
C ALA A 157 -2.29 3.88 16.17
N LYS A 158 -1.02 3.98 16.57
CA LYS A 158 -0.45 5.22 17.12
C LYS A 158 0.02 6.19 16.04
N ARG A 159 0.10 5.75 14.78
CA ARG A 159 0.57 6.60 13.70
C ARG A 159 -0.59 7.40 13.11
N HIS A 160 -0.34 8.68 12.86
CA HIS A 160 -1.33 9.57 12.23
C HIS A 160 -1.55 9.27 10.74
N ASP A 161 -0.68 8.48 10.12
CA ASP A 161 -0.71 8.07 8.71
C ASP A 161 -1.13 6.59 8.54
N SER A 162 -1.68 5.95 9.59
CA SER A 162 -2.08 4.55 9.51
C SER A 162 -3.33 4.42 8.64
N VAL A 163 -3.22 3.68 7.54
CA VAL A 163 -4.40 3.22 6.77
C VAL A 163 -4.96 1.94 7.37
N SER A 164 -6.15 1.54 6.92
CA SER A 164 -6.85 0.39 7.49
C SER A 164 -6.35 -0.90 6.84
N VAL A 165 -5.21 -1.42 7.33
CA VAL A 165 -4.72 -2.77 6.99
C VAL A 165 -5.83 -3.81 7.19
N MET A 166 -6.71 -3.63 8.17
CA MET A 166 -7.85 -4.52 8.36
C MET A 166 -8.85 -4.49 7.20
N LEU A 167 -9.16 -3.32 6.66
CA LEU A 167 -10.05 -3.24 5.49
C LEU A 167 -9.37 -3.80 4.24
N HIS A 168 -8.06 -3.57 4.08
CA HIS A 168 -7.26 -4.13 3.00
C HIS A 168 -7.37 -5.66 2.96
N GLU A 169 -7.04 -6.34 4.06
CA GLU A 169 -7.08 -7.81 4.10
C GLU A 169 -8.52 -8.35 4.00
N LEU A 170 -9.51 -7.65 4.55
CA LEU A 170 -10.91 -8.03 4.40
C LEU A 170 -11.41 -7.81 2.96
N ALA A 171 -10.87 -6.86 2.20
CA ALA A 171 -11.17 -6.71 0.79
C ALA A 171 -10.61 -7.88 -0.03
N HIS A 172 -9.40 -8.37 0.29
CA HIS A 172 -8.89 -9.63 -0.29
C HIS A 172 -9.80 -10.80 0.00
N ALA A 173 -10.28 -10.93 1.25
CA ALA A 173 -11.23 -11.97 1.62
C ALA A 173 -12.56 -11.83 0.86
N TYR A 174 -13.06 -10.62 0.68
CA TYR A 174 -14.31 -10.40 -0.06
C TYR A 174 -14.17 -10.79 -1.53
N HIS A 175 -13.07 -10.36 -2.14
CA HIS A 175 -12.73 -10.66 -3.52
C HIS A 175 -12.61 -12.17 -3.77
N ASP A 176 -11.94 -12.90 -2.88
CA ASP A 176 -11.83 -14.37 -3.00
C ASP A 176 -13.18 -15.07 -2.76
N GLN A 177 -13.85 -14.76 -1.65
CA GLN A 177 -14.91 -15.61 -1.13
C GLN A 177 -16.28 -15.35 -1.72
N PHE A 178 -16.55 -14.14 -2.20
CA PHE A 178 -17.88 -13.72 -2.67
C PHE A 178 -17.89 -13.29 -4.13
N LEU A 179 -16.78 -12.77 -4.66
CA LEU A 179 -16.67 -12.36 -6.06
C LEU A 179 -15.94 -13.40 -6.93
N GLY A 180 -14.89 -14.03 -6.37
CA GLY A 180 -13.86 -14.76 -7.09
C GLY A 180 -12.79 -13.84 -7.68
N PHE A 181 -11.51 -14.23 -7.58
CA PHE A 181 -10.39 -13.41 -8.09
C PHE A 181 -10.42 -13.14 -9.60
N ASP A 182 -11.13 -13.96 -10.38
CA ASP A 182 -11.29 -13.78 -11.82
C ASP A 182 -12.50 -12.89 -12.19
N HIS A 183 -13.00 -12.07 -11.25
CA HIS A 183 -14.16 -11.22 -11.49
C HIS A 183 -13.92 -10.27 -12.69
N PRO A 184 -14.71 -10.37 -13.78
CA PRO A 184 -14.37 -9.77 -15.07
C PRO A 184 -14.29 -8.24 -15.01
N ASP A 185 -15.18 -7.59 -14.25
CA ASP A 185 -15.17 -6.13 -14.13
C ASP A 185 -13.94 -5.61 -13.36
N ILE A 186 -13.44 -6.39 -12.39
CA ILE A 186 -12.21 -6.02 -11.64
C ILE A 186 -11.01 -6.16 -12.57
N LEU A 187 -10.92 -7.25 -13.32
CA LEU A 187 -9.85 -7.46 -14.30
C LEU A 187 -9.85 -6.37 -15.38
N ALA A 188 -11.02 -5.98 -15.89
CA ALA A 188 -11.14 -4.93 -16.88
C ALA A 188 -10.70 -3.56 -16.35
N ALA A 189 -11.12 -3.20 -15.14
CA ALA A 189 -10.72 -1.93 -14.52
C ALA A 189 -9.25 -1.91 -14.10
N TYR A 190 -8.72 -3.03 -13.60
CA TYR A 190 -7.28 -3.16 -13.33
C TYR A 190 -6.45 -2.99 -14.61
N LYS A 191 -6.89 -3.58 -15.72
CA LYS A 191 -6.22 -3.41 -17.01
C LYS A 191 -6.17 -1.94 -17.43
N GLU A 192 -7.28 -1.22 -17.32
CA GLU A 192 -7.33 0.21 -17.63
C GLU A 192 -6.45 1.04 -16.68
N PHE A 193 -6.47 0.72 -15.38
CA PHE A 193 -5.60 1.33 -14.38
C PHE A 193 -4.12 1.20 -14.76
N CYS A 194 -3.67 0.00 -15.16
CA CYS A 194 -2.32 -0.22 -15.66
C CYS A 194 -2.04 0.50 -16.99
N ASP A 195 -2.93 0.38 -17.98
CA ASP A 195 -2.74 0.96 -19.31
C ASP A 195 -2.70 2.49 -19.28
N SER A 196 -3.35 3.11 -18.28
CA SER A 196 -3.34 4.56 -18.09
C SER A 196 -1.94 5.12 -17.81
N ARG A 197 -1.06 4.31 -17.20
CA ARG A 197 0.28 4.70 -16.72
C ARG A 197 0.33 5.87 -15.73
N LYS A 198 -0.83 6.41 -15.32
CA LYS A 198 -0.94 7.54 -14.37
C LYS A 198 -0.39 7.16 -12.99
N PHE A 199 -0.41 5.86 -12.67
CA PHE A 199 -0.05 5.34 -11.36
C PHE A 199 1.37 4.75 -11.29
N ASP A 200 2.14 4.81 -12.39
CA ASP A 200 3.54 4.34 -12.47
C ASP A 200 4.43 5.08 -11.45
N ARG A 201 4.07 6.32 -11.11
CA ARG A 201 4.79 7.15 -10.15
C ARG A 201 3.83 8.11 -9.45
N VAL A 202 3.47 7.77 -8.22
CA VAL A 202 2.53 8.53 -7.38
C VAL A 202 3.18 8.95 -6.07
N ALA A 203 2.58 9.94 -5.42
CA ALA A 203 2.98 10.32 -4.07
C ALA A 203 2.56 9.26 -3.05
N LEU A 204 3.50 8.89 -2.18
CA LEU A 204 3.23 8.20 -0.91
C LEU A 204 2.86 9.25 0.16
N PHE A 205 2.22 8.86 1.25
CA PHE A 205 1.81 9.74 2.36
C PHE A 205 2.93 10.68 2.89
N ASN A 206 4.19 10.26 2.78
CA ASN A 206 5.37 11.02 3.20
C ASN A 206 5.97 11.91 2.10
N GLY A 207 5.30 12.03 0.95
CA GLY A 207 5.73 12.83 -0.20
C GLY A 207 6.71 12.14 -1.15
N ARG A 208 7.26 10.97 -0.79
CA ARG A 208 8.12 10.18 -1.68
C ARG A 208 7.34 9.75 -2.92
N GLN A 209 8.04 9.57 -4.04
CA GLN A 209 7.46 9.07 -5.27
C GLN A 209 7.72 7.57 -5.40
N THR A 210 6.68 6.80 -5.72
CA THR A 210 6.72 5.33 -5.84
C THR A 210 5.64 4.87 -6.82
N PRO A 211 5.77 3.70 -7.47
CA PRO A 211 4.63 3.07 -8.13
C PRO A 211 3.50 2.82 -7.13
N HIS A 212 2.25 3.00 -7.57
CA HIS A 212 1.09 2.69 -6.74
C HIS A 212 1.07 1.19 -6.44
N TYR A 213 0.79 0.81 -5.19
CA TYR A 213 0.82 -0.60 -4.79
C TYR A 213 -0.18 -1.49 -5.56
N GLY A 214 -1.37 -0.94 -5.85
CA GLY A 214 -2.35 -1.56 -6.75
C GLY A 214 -1.88 -1.88 -8.17
N LEU A 215 -0.67 -1.47 -8.61
CA LEU A 215 -0.09 -1.97 -9.87
C LEU A 215 0.43 -3.41 -9.77
N THR A 216 0.58 -3.96 -8.56
CA THR A 216 1.18 -5.29 -8.32
C THR A 216 0.37 -6.41 -8.98
N ASP A 217 -0.94 -6.47 -8.69
CA ASP A 217 -1.90 -7.33 -9.38
C ASP A 217 -3.34 -6.82 -9.19
N HIS A 218 -4.32 -7.51 -9.78
CA HIS A 218 -5.75 -7.16 -9.69
C HIS A 218 -6.33 -7.31 -8.28
N LYS A 219 -5.70 -8.09 -7.39
CA LYS A 219 -6.16 -8.28 -6.01
C LYS A 219 -5.75 -7.06 -5.19
N GLU A 220 -4.48 -6.68 -5.27
CA GLU A 220 -3.96 -5.47 -4.62
C GLU A 220 -4.64 -4.23 -5.16
N TYR A 221 -4.90 -4.16 -6.46
CA TYR A 221 -5.74 -3.11 -7.04
C TYR A 221 -7.11 -3.03 -6.35
N PHE A 222 -7.83 -4.15 -6.21
CA PHE A 222 -9.16 -4.12 -5.61
C PHE A 222 -9.12 -3.69 -4.13
N ALA A 223 -8.15 -4.18 -3.36
CA ALA A 223 -7.99 -3.82 -1.95
C ALA A 223 -7.63 -2.34 -1.77
N GLU A 224 -6.63 -1.85 -2.52
CA GLU A 224 -6.18 -0.46 -2.48
C GLU A 224 -7.27 0.52 -2.91
N MET A 225 -8.03 0.21 -3.96
CA MET A 225 -9.14 1.07 -4.40
C MET A 225 -10.30 1.06 -3.40
N THR A 226 -10.55 -0.08 -2.73
CA THR A 226 -11.53 -0.18 -1.64
C THR A 226 -11.12 0.71 -0.46
N GLU A 227 -9.84 0.69 -0.07
CA GLU A 227 -9.33 1.57 0.97
C GLU A 227 -9.49 3.04 0.60
N THR A 228 -9.02 3.44 -0.58
CA THR A 228 -9.13 4.81 -1.07
C THR A 228 -10.59 5.30 -1.04
N PHE A 229 -11.55 4.45 -1.38
CA PHE A 229 -12.97 4.80 -1.42
C PHE A 229 -13.58 5.01 -0.02
N PHE A 230 -13.33 4.13 0.96
CA PHE A 230 -14.03 4.16 2.25
C PHE A 230 -13.25 4.84 3.39
N VAL A 231 -11.93 4.69 3.43
CA VAL A 231 -11.13 5.02 4.62
C VAL A 231 -9.92 5.89 4.33
N GLY A 232 -9.54 6.02 3.07
CA GLY A 232 -8.31 6.68 2.64
C GLY A 232 -7.15 5.70 2.47
N ASN A 233 -6.13 6.12 1.74
CA ASN A 233 -5.00 5.31 1.34
C ASN A 233 -3.68 6.10 1.54
N ASN A 234 -2.57 5.37 1.59
CA ASN A 234 -1.22 5.85 1.71
C ASN A 234 -0.56 6.13 0.36
N TYR A 235 -1.12 5.63 -0.74
CA TYR A 235 -0.73 5.95 -2.10
C TYR A 235 -1.74 6.93 -2.69
N TYR A 236 -1.27 7.88 -3.49
CA TYR A 236 -2.17 8.73 -4.26
C TYR A 236 -2.84 7.91 -5.39
N PRO A 237 -4.18 7.97 -5.57
CA PRO A 237 -5.14 8.83 -4.87
C PRO A 237 -5.39 8.42 -3.41
N PHE A 238 -5.29 9.40 -2.50
CA PHE A 238 -5.34 9.16 -1.05
C PHE A 238 -6.75 9.06 -0.49
N ASN A 239 -7.76 9.53 -1.21
CA ASN A 239 -9.14 9.55 -0.76
C ASN A 239 -10.12 9.44 -1.93
N HIS A 240 -11.40 9.24 -1.60
CA HIS A 240 -12.45 8.99 -2.57
C HIS A 240 -12.67 10.13 -3.57
N TYR A 241 -12.39 11.39 -3.18
CA TYR A 241 -12.50 12.57 -4.04
C TYR A 241 -11.44 12.49 -5.14
N GLN A 242 -10.20 12.24 -4.74
CA GLN A 242 -9.09 12.09 -5.67
C GLN A 242 -9.32 10.86 -6.56
N LEU A 243 -9.82 9.75 -6.01
CA LEU A 243 -10.15 8.57 -6.80
C LEU A 243 -11.17 8.87 -7.90
N TYR A 244 -12.24 9.61 -7.58
CA TYR A 244 -13.25 10.02 -8.55
C TYR A 244 -12.64 10.82 -9.72
N HIS A 245 -11.76 11.77 -9.43
CA HIS A 245 -11.16 12.64 -10.46
C HIS A 245 -10.03 11.97 -11.24
N GLU A 246 -9.24 11.12 -10.60
CA GLU A 246 -8.06 10.50 -11.21
C GLU A 246 -8.40 9.21 -11.97
N HIS A 247 -9.36 8.44 -11.43
CA HIS A 247 -9.75 7.14 -11.96
C HIS A 247 -11.24 6.84 -11.70
N ARG A 248 -12.10 7.56 -12.43
CA ARG A 248 -13.56 7.44 -12.32
C ARG A 248 -14.07 6.00 -12.48
N GLN A 249 -13.45 5.20 -13.35
CA GLN A 249 -13.81 3.80 -13.54
C GLN A 249 -13.60 2.97 -12.26
N SER A 250 -12.49 3.17 -11.52
CA SER A 250 -12.30 2.52 -10.21
C SER A 250 -13.37 2.97 -9.22
N TYR A 251 -13.62 4.28 -9.15
CA TYR A 251 -14.59 4.85 -8.22
C TYR A 251 -15.99 4.22 -8.40
N GLU A 252 -16.47 4.19 -9.65
CA GLU A 252 -17.79 3.63 -9.99
C GLU A 252 -17.84 2.11 -9.79
N LEU A 253 -16.75 1.40 -10.10
CA LEU A 253 -16.65 -0.04 -9.87
C LEU A 253 -16.75 -0.37 -8.37
N ILE A 254 -15.96 0.29 -7.52
CA ILE A 254 -15.93 0.01 -6.08
C ILE A 254 -17.29 0.33 -5.46
N ALA A 255 -17.89 1.48 -5.78
CA ALA A 255 -19.23 1.82 -5.28
C ALA A 255 -20.26 0.74 -5.63
N ARG A 256 -20.25 0.28 -6.89
CA ARG A 256 -21.16 -0.77 -7.37
C ARG A 256 -20.94 -2.12 -6.70
N ILE A 257 -19.70 -2.58 -6.57
CA ILE A 257 -19.37 -3.88 -5.95
C ILE A 257 -19.80 -3.91 -4.49
N TRP A 258 -19.52 -2.84 -3.75
CA TRP A 258 -19.84 -2.77 -2.33
C TRP A 258 -21.29 -2.36 -2.07
N GLY A 259 -22.08 -2.04 -3.10
CA GLY A 259 -23.44 -1.52 -2.94
C GLY A 259 -23.50 -0.16 -2.24
N ALA A 260 -22.41 0.62 -2.32
CA ALA A 260 -22.35 1.95 -1.76
C ALA A 260 -23.01 2.96 -2.71
N GLU A 261 -23.69 3.95 -2.13
CA GLU A 261 -24.23 5.05 -2.93
C GLU A 261 -23.08 5.80 -3.60
N LEU A 262 -23.23 6.04 -4.91
CA LEU A 262 -22.39 7.00 -5.61
C LEU A 262 -22.70 8.37 -5.03
N ASN A 263 -21.83 8.82 -4.15
CA ASN A 263 -21.79 10.20 -3.68
C ASN A 263 -20.60 10.88 -4.37
N PRO A 264 -20.72 11.18 -5.69
CA PRO A 264 -19.70 11.95 -6.36
C PRO A 264 -19.54 13.22 -5.52
N PRO A 265 -18.31 13.64 -5.19
CA PRO A 265 -18.13 14.79 -4.34
C PRO A 265 -18.92 15.96 -4.91
N GLN A 266 -19.89 16.46 -4.15
CA GLN A 266 -20.65 17.61 -4.59
C GLN A 266 -19.65 18.76 -4.74
N THR A 267 -19.68 19.40 -5.91
CA THR A 267 -18.84 20.56 -6.17
C THR A 267 -19.14 21.64 -5.13
N ASP A 268 -18.15 21.89 -4.28
CA ASP A 268 -17.73 23.17 -3.71
C ASP A 268 -18.44 23.89 -2.56
N GLU A 269 -19.57 23.45 -1.97
CA GLU A 269 -20.16 24.29 -0.89
C GLU A 269 -19.87 23.86 0.57
N PHE A 270 -19.50 22.61 0.86
CA PHE A 270 -19.32 22.17 2.26
C PHE A 270 -18.12 21.28 2.61
N TYR A 271 -17.36 20.74 1.64
CA TYR A 271 -16.09 20.06 1.99
C TYR A 271 -14.99 21.11 2.19
N GLN A 272 -14.71 21.45 3.44
CA GLN A 272 -13.54 22.24 3.79
C GLN A 272 -12.36 21.28 3.96
N PRO A 273 -11.35 21.29 3.06
CA PRO A 273 -10.23 20.37 3.16
C PRO A 273 -9.46 20.64 4.46
N SER A 274 -9.04 19.57 5.14
CA SER A 274 -8.19 19.69 6.33
C SER A 274 -6.85 20.33 5.97
N ILE A 275 -6.09 20.81 6.97
CA ILE A 275 -4.73 21.34 6.74
C ILE A 275 -3.83 20.27 6.09
N LEU A 276 -4.05 19.00 6.42
CA LEU A 276 -3.35 17.88 5.78
C LEU A 276 -3.75 17.73 4.31
N ASP A 277 -5.05 17.79 4.01
CA ASP A 277 -5.56 17.72 2.63
C ASP A 277 -5.00 18.87 1.77
N LEU A 278 -5.01 20.09 2.30
CA LEU A 278 -4.46 21.26 1.61
C LEU A 278 -2.96 21.11 1.31
N ARG A 279 -2.18 20.55 2.25
CA ARG A 279 -0.75 20.26 2.04
C ARG A 279 -0.53 19.20 0.96
N ILE A 280 -1.32 18.13 1.01
CA ILE A 280 -1.27 17.05 0.03
C ILE A 280 -1.62 17.60 -1.36
N MET A 281 -2.72 18.33 -1.49
CA MET A 281 -3.15 18.95 -2.74
C MET A 281 -2.12 19.95 -3.28
N ALA A 282 -1.53 20.78 -2.43
CA ALA A 282 -0.45 21.69 -2.82
C ALA A 282 0.74 20.94 -3.43
N ASN A 283 1.21 19.88 -2.77
CA ASN A 283 2.34 19.12 -3.29
C ASN A 283 2.01 18.41 -4.62
N LEU A 284 0.82 17.83 -4.75
CA LEU A 284 0.38 17.15 -5.97
C LEU A 284 0.27 18.12 -7.16
N LYS A 285 -0.33 19.29 -6.96
CA LYS A 285 -0.46 20.33 -7.98
C LYS A 285 0.91 20.85 -8.44
N SER A 286 1.82 21.08 -7.50
CA SER A 286 3.20 21.44 -7.82
C SER A 286 3.93 20.38 -8.65
N GLN A 287 3.68 19.09 -8.39
CA GLN A 287 4.26 18.00 -9.18
C GLN A 287 3.69 17.93 -10.61
N ARG A 288 2.48 18.45 -10.84
CA ARG A 288 1.81 18.54 -12.15
C ARG A 288 2.16 19.81 -12.92
N GLY A 289 2.95 20.71 -12.34
CA GLY A 289 3.24 22.03 -12.92
C GLY A 289 2.14 23.08 -12.69
N GLU A 290 1.12 22.76 -11.89
CA GLU A 290 0.04 23.67 -11.48
C GLU A 290 0.50 24.52 -10.28
N PHE A 291 1.55 25.32 -10.47
CA PHE A 291 2.25 25.99 -9.36
C PHE A 291 1.41 27.07 -8.66
N GLU A 292 0.58 27.81 -9.39
CA GLU A 292 -0.27 28.85 -8.80
C GLU A 292 -1.38 28.24 -7.94
N GLU A 293 -2.03 27.20 -8.44
CA GLU A 293 -3.05 26.46 -7.68
C GLU A 293 -2.43 25.76 -6.47
N ALA A 294 -1.19 25.26 -6.58
CA ALA A 294 -0.45 24.68 -5.48
C ALA A 294 -0.19 25.70 -4.34
N LEU A 295 0.26 26.90 -4.69
CA LEU A 295 0.50 27.98 -3.71
C LEU A 295 -0.79 28.43 -3.02
N LYS A 296 -1.89 28.54 -3.77
CA LYS A 296 -3.22 28.87 -3.21
C LYS A 296 -3.68 27.87 -2.14
N MET A 297 -3.39 26.57 -2.32
CA MET A 297 -3.70 25.57 -1.31
C MET A 297 -2.84 25.73 -0.04
N VAL A 298 -1.56 26.11 -0.18
CA VAL A 298 -0.68 26.41 0.98
C VAL A 298 -1.19 27.63 1.74
N GLU A 299 -1.59 28.70 1.05
CA GLU A 299 -2.14 29.91 1.66
C GLU A 299 -3.43 29.60 2.45
N GLN A 300 -4.33 28.81 1.87
CA GLN A 300 -5.53 28.36 2.57
C GLN A 300 -5.22 27.55 3.83
N ALA A 301 -4.13 26.76 3.82
CA ALA A 301 -3.70 25.99 4.99
C ALA A 301 -3.12 26.90 6.08
N GLN A 302 -2.32 27.89 5.68
CA GLN A 302 -1.72 28.88 6.59
C GLN A 302 -2.78 29.75 7.27
N ALA A 303 -3.83 30.13 6.54
CA ALA A 303 -4.94 30.90 7.09
C ALA A 303 -5.73 30.15 8.19
N ARG A 304 -5.56 28.83 8.33
CA ARG A 304 -6.34 27.97 9.23
C ARG A 304 -5.59 27.52 10.49
N SER A 305 -4.27 27.70 10.57
CA SER A 305 -3.50 27.37 11.79
C SER A 305 -2.12 28.01 11.82
N SER A 306 -1.82 28.68 12.93
CA SER A 306 -0.48 29.18 13.28
C SER A 306 0.51 28.07 13.67
N ASP A 307 0.05 26.89 14.10
CA ASP A 307 0.90 25.82 14.63
C ASP A 307 1.62 25.01 13.54
N ALA A 308 1.19 25.17 12.28
CA ALA A 308 1.74 24.47 11.12
C ALA A 308 2.72 25.33 10.29
N GLU A 309 2.99 26.57 10.72
CA GLU A 309 3.66 27.62 9.94
C GLU A 309 5.01 27.19 9.37
N GLY A 310 5.86 26.52 10.17
CA GLY A 310 7.18 26.06 9.72
C GLY A 310 7.12 25.02 8.58
N ARG A 311 6.20 24.05 8.67
CA ARG A 311 6.06 23.00 7.64
C ARG A 311 5.40 23.52 6.36
N LEU A 312 4.47 24.48 6.50
CA LEU A 312 3.80 25.13 5.38
C LEU A 312 4.73 26.11 4.65
N ALA A 313 5.56 26.84 5.38
CA ALA A 313 6.59 27.70 4.80
C ALA A 313 7.60 26.88 3.99
N SER A 314 8.10 25.76 4.53
CA SER A 314 8.99 24.86 3.77
C SER A 314 8.36 24.31 2.50
N LEU A 315 7.05 24.00 2.54
CA LEU A 315 6.33 23.54 1.34
C LEU A 315 6.15 24.67 0.32
N SER A 316 5.82 25.89 0.75
CA SER A 316 5.75 27.06 -0.13
C SER A 316 7.07 27.30 -0.88
N GLU A 317 8.20 27.28 -0.15
CA GLU A 317 9.52 27.50 -0.77
C GLU A 317 9.86 26.38 -1.76
N LEU A 318 9.62 25.12 -1.40
CA LEU A 318 9.81 23.98 -2.32
C LEU A 318 8.98 24.11 -3.61
N ILE A 319 7.74 24.62 -3.52
CA ILE A 319 6.88 24.83 -4.69
C ILE A 319 7.44 25.94 -5.58
N LYS A 320 7.94 27.05 -4.98
CA LYS A 320 8.58 28.15 -5.71
C LYS A 320 9.87 27.70 -6.40
N GLU A 321 10.69 26.89 -5.73
CA GLU A 321 11.90 26.30 -6.31
C GLU A 321 11.57 25.43 -7.53
N ARG A 322 10.61 24.51 -7.40
CA ARG A 322 10.15 23.66 -8.51
C ARG A 322 9.61 24.47 -9.69
N ARG A 323 8.89 25.56 -9.41
CA ARG A 323 8.40 26.49 -10.44
C ARG A 323 9.57 27.13 -11.19
N ALA A 324 10.54 27.68 -10.46
CA ALA A 324 11.71 28.32 -11.04
C ALA A 324 12.53 27.33 -11.89
N GLU A 325 12.70 26.09 -11.42
CA GLU A 325 13.33 25.01 -12.18
C GLU A 325 12.56 24.71 -13.48
N ALA A 326 11.24 24.53 -13.42
CA ALA A 326 10.41 24.26 -14.59
C ALA A 326 10.42 25.40 -15.62
N GLU A 327 10.37 26.66 -15.16
CA GLU A 327 10.48 27.86 -16.00
C GLU A 327 11.88 27.99 -16.64
N SER A 328 12.94 27.61 -15.91
CA SER A 328 14.31 27.59 -16.43
C SER A 328 14.53 26.51 -17.50
N ALA A 329 13.86 25.35 -17.35
CA ALA A 329 13.91 24.25 -18.31
C ALA A 329 13.15 24.54 -19.62
N GLN A 330 12.25 25.53 -19.62
CA GLN A 330 11.49 25.97 -20.80
C GLN A 330 12.14 27.13 -21.56
N LYS A 331 13.22 27.75 -21.04
CA LYS A 331 13.92 28.80 -21.78
C LYS A 331 14.79 28.20 -22.90
N PRO A 332 14.66 28.65 -24.16
CA PRO A 332 15.57 28.20 -25.21
C PRO A 332 16.98 28.70 -24.92
N VAL A 333 17.95 27.79 -24.95
CA VAL A 333 19.38 28.11 -24.86
C VAL A 333 19.73 29.00 -26.05
N THR A 334 19.91 30.30 -25.81
CA THR A 334 20.42 31.22 -26.82
C THR A 334 21.90 30.93 -27.05
N GLN A 335 22.20 30.23 -28.15
CA GLN A 335 23.57 30.05 -28.65
C GLN A 335 24.24 31.42 -28.82
N HIS A 336 25.25 31.71 -27.99
CA HIS A 336 26.11 32.87 -28.22
C HIS A 336 27.08 32.56 -29.36
N SER A 337 26.91 33.30 -30.45
CA SER A 337 27.80 33.38 -31.61
C SER A 337 29.21 33.81 -31.20
N CYS A 338 30.17 32.90 -31.22
CA CYS A 338 31.60 33.24 -31.26
C CYS A 338 32.01 33.63 -32.69
N CYS A 339 32.19 34.92 -32.94
CA CYS A 339 32.94 35.43 -34.10
C CYS A 339 33.87 36.56 -33.65
N GLY A 340 35.15 36.23 -33.46
CA GLY A 340 36.23 37.19 -33.21
C GLY A 340 37.46 36.81 -34.04
N HIS A 341 37.41 37.07 -35.34
CA HIS A 341 38.57 37.00 -36.24
C HIS A 341 39.30 38.35 -36.21
N LYS A 342 40.55 38.37 -35.77
CA LYS A 342 41.52 39.45 -36.00
C LYS A 342 42.33 39.13 -37.27
N PRO A 343 42.53 40.07 -38.21
CA PRO A 343 43.64 39.97 -39.16
C PRO A 343 44.85 40.79 -38.69
N ALA A 344 46.02 40.20 -38.93
CA ALA A 344 47.34 40.74 -38.64
C ALA A 344 47.74 41.87 -39.60
N ALA A 345 48.42 42.90 -39.08
CA ALA A 345 49.05 43.94 -39.86
C ALA A 345 50.48 43.53 -40.26
N SER A 346 50.75 43.61 -41.56
CA SER A 346 52.06 43.43 -42.19
C SER A 346 52.88 44.71 -42.14
N VAL A 347 54.18 44.60 -41.83
CA VAL A 347 55.20 45.65 -42.03
C VAL A 347 56.17 45.17 -43.10
N LYS A 348 56.39 46.00 -44.14
CA LYS A 348 57.67 46.34 -44.82
C LYS A 348 57.41 47.07 -46.15
N PRO A 349 58.38 47.81 -46.73
CA PRO A 349 59.83 47.85 -46.45
C PRO A 349 60.27 48.92 -45.45
#